data_AF-A0A4W4HFB6-F1
#
_entry.id   AF-A0A4W4HFB6-F1
#
_cell.length_a   1.000
_cell.length_b   1.000
_cell.length_c   1.000
_cell.angle_alpha   90.00
_cell.angle_beta   90.00
_cell.angle_gamma   90.00
#
_symmetry.space_group_name_H-M   'P 1'
#
loop_
_entity.id
_entity.type
_entity.pdbx_description
1 polymer ?
#
loop_
_entity_poly.entity_id
_entity_poly.type
_entity_poly.pdbx_seq_one_letter_code
_entity_poly.pdbx_strand_id
1 'polypeptide(L)'
;MESLRHHRLQPGIGYGANPTGTLRASLRPGVTSPMSSQPPPVSLAASAGPPPPLPEAVDAVVRSFAKHTQGYGRVNVVEALQEFWQMKQSRGAELKNGALVVYEMVPSNNPPYVCYVSLPGGSCFGSFQFCPTKAEARRSAAKIALMNSVFNEHPSRRITDEFIEKSVCEALASFNGNREEADNPNTGIGAFRFMLESNKGKSMLEFQELMTVFQLLHWNGSLKAMRERQCSRQEVLAHYSHRALDDDMRTQMAADWVSREHVVTGTITRELAVTERELEEARLAGRELRFYKEKKDILIMSLGQPGGSSTTTLPC
;
A
#
# COMPACT_ATOMS: atom_id res chain seq x y z
N MET A 1 9.93 -25.04 -62.65
CA MET A 1 9.83 -26.51 -62.65
C MET A 1 9.93 -26.98 -61.22
N GLU A 2 8.95 -27.80 -60.81
CA GLU A 2 8.92 -28.69 -59.63
C GLU A 2 9.00 -28.00 -58.25
N SER A 3 7.92 -27.79 -57.49
CA SER A 3 6.84 -28.68 -57.03
C SER A 3 7.34 -29.85 -56.18
N LEU A 4 7.13 -29.76 -54.86
CA LEU A 4 6.73 -30.90 -54.04
C LEU A 4 5.79 -30.40 -52.93
N ARG A 5 4.54 -30.85 -53.06
CA ARG A 5 3.40 -30.66 -52.16
C ARG A 5 3.31 -31.82 -51.15
N HIS A 6 2.39 -31.65 -50.21
CA HIS A 6 1.64 -32.65 -49.42
C HIS A 6 2.27 -33.04 -48.07
N HIS A 7 1.56 -33.19 -46.94
CA HIS A 7 0.12 -33.33 -46.71
C HIS A 7 -0.26 -32.97 -45.25
N ARG A 8 -1.41 -32.29 -45.15
CA ARG A 8 -2.50 -32.33 -44.13
C ARG A 8 -2.41 -33.41 -43.04
N LEU A 9 -2.76 -33.06 -41.79
CA LEU A 9 -3.74 -33.75 -40.91
C LEU A 9 -4.08 -32.87 -39.67
N GLN A 10 -5.38 -32.62 -39.46
CA GLN A 10 -6.05 -32.23 -38.19
C GLN A 10 -6.86 -33.48 -37.72
N PRO A 11 -7.62 -33.47 -36.59
CA PRO A 11 -7.42 -32.96 -35.22
C PRO A 11 -7.76 -34.04 -34.14
N GLY A 12 -7.53 -33.80 -32.84
CA GLY A 12 -8.15 -34.64 -31.79
C GLY A 12 -7.56 -34.60 -30.36
N ILE A 13 -8.13 -33.72 -29.52
CA ILE A 13 -8.61 -33.91 -28.12
C ILE A 13 -7.78 -34.77 -27.13
N GLY A 14 -7.41 -34.16 -25.99
CA GLY A 14 -7.05 -34.91 -24.77
C GLY A 14 -6.44 -34.08 -23.63
N TYR A 15 -7.29 -33.65 -22.69
CA TYR A 15 -7.10 -33.10 -21.33
C TYR A 15 -5.75 -33.22 -20.59
N GLY A 16 -5.39 -32.17 -19.83
CA GLY A 16 -4.44 -32.23 -18.71
C GLY A 16 -4.15 -30.88 -18.05
N ALA A 17 -4.46 -30.74 -16.76
CA ALA A 17 -4.40 -29.52 -15.95
C ALA A 17 -2.99 -29.04 -15.58
N ASN A 18 -2.75 -27.71 -15.53
CA ASN A 18 -2.48 -26.93 -14.31
C ASN A 18 -2.08 -25.45 -14.60
N PRO A 19 -2.18 -24.55 -13.59
CA PRO A 19 -2.24 -23.10 -13.76
C PRO A 19 -0.96 -22.38 -13.34
N THR A 20 -0.37 -21.53 -14.19
CA THR A 20 0.32 -20.29 -13.76
C THR A 20 0.57 -19.41 -14.99
N GLY A 21 -0.33 -18.46 -15.26
CA GLY A 21 -0.24 -17.55 -16.39
C GLY A 21 0.50 -16.26 -16.02
N THR A 22 1.80 -16.21 -16.33
CA THR A 22 2.63 -15.01 -16.27
C THR A 22 2.22 -14.04 -17.39
N LEU A 23 1.72 -12.85 -17.05
CA LEU A 23 1.45 -11.79 -18.03
C LEU A 23 2.74 -11.09 -18.44
N ARG A 24 3.39 -11.64 -19.47
CA ARG A 24 4.32 -10.91 -20.36
C ARG A 24 3.55 -10.45 -21.58
N ALA A 25 3.41 -9.13 -21.78
CA ALA A 25 3.57 -8.46 -23.08
C ALA A 25 3.07 -7.01 -23.01
N SER A 26 3.99 -6.05 -23.18
CA SER A 26 3.81 -4.81 -23.97
C SER A 26 5.13 -4.03 -23.95
N LEU A 27 5.99 -4.27 -24.94
CA LEU A 27 7.18 -3.44 -25.21
C LEU A 27 7.16 -3.03 -26.69
N ARG A 28 7.16 -1.71 -26.95
CA ARG A 28 7.81 -1.12 -28.13
C ARG A 28 9.16 -0.55 -27.70
N PRO A 29 10.17 -0.47 -28.59
CA PRO A 29 11.57 -0.33 -28.20
C PRO A 29 12.03 1.12 -28.22
N GLY A 30 12.75 1.54 -27.17
CA GLY A 30 13.48 2.81 -27.14
C GLY A 30 13.78 3.31 -25.73
N VAL A 31 14.97 2.96 -25.23
CA VAL A 31 15.72 3.63 -24.15
C VAL A 31 14.96 3.88 -22.84
N THR A 32 15.12 2.98 -21.87
CA THR A 32 15.43 3.26 -20.45
C THR A 32 15.44 1.95 -19.67
N SER A 33 16.47 1.75 -18.84
CA SER A 33 16.61 0.61 -17.93
C SER A 33 15.38 0.49 -17.00
N PRO A 34 14.87 -0.72 -16.71
CA PRO A 34 13.69 -0.87 -15.88
C PRO A 34 14.09 -0.82 -14.40
N MET A 35 13.96 0.33 -13.74
CA MET A 35 13.72 0.35 -12.29
C MET A 35 12.24 -0.02 -12.07
N SER A 36 11.92 -1.32 -12.19
CA SER A 36 10.70 -1.88 -11.62
C SER A 36 11.02 -2.29 -10.18
N SER A 37 11.10 -1.32 -9.28
CA SER A 37 11.36 -1.56 -7.86
C SER A 37 10.14 -1.18 -7.02
N GLN A 38 9.08 -1.97 -7.18
CA GLN A 38 8.12 -2.14 -6.10
C GLN A 38 8.89 -2.92 -5.00
N PRO A 39 9.03 -2.42 -3.77
CA PRO A 39 9.44 -3.30 -2.68
C PRO A 39 8.40 -4.43 -2.62
N PRO A 40 8.81 -5.70 -2.53
CA PRO A 40 7.86 -6.80 -2.48
C PRO A 40 6.85 -6.55 -1.34
N PRO A 41 5.58 -6.97 -1.48
CA PRO A 41 4.72 -7.04 -0.31
C PRO A 41 5.43 -7.93 0.70
N VAL A 42 5.85 -7.36 1.82
CA VAL A 42 6.61 -8.06 2.87
C VAL A 42 5.68 -9.05 3.54
N SER A 43 5.50 -10.22 2.91
CA SER A 43 4.69 -11.33 3.41
C SER A 43 5.51 -12.13 4.42
N LEU A 44 5.41 -11.75 5.69
CA LEU A 44 6.06 -12.45 6.81
C LEU A 44 5.17 -13.58 7.32
N ALA A 45 5.04 -14.64 6.52
CA ALA A 45 4.54 -15.93 6.99
C ALA A 45 5.71 -16.76 7.54
N ALA A 46 5.90 -16.73 8.85
CA ALA A 46 6.70 -17.71 9.58
C ALA A 46 5.77 -18.45 10.56
N SER A 47 5.08 -19.48 10.07
CA SER A 47 4.63 -20.63 10.87
C SER A 47 4.18 -21.75 9.93
N ALA A 48 4.49 -23.00 10.29
CA ALA A 48 4.20 -24.21 9.53
C ALA A 48 2.70 -24.33 9.15
N GLY A 49 2.45 -24.65 7.88
CA GLY A 49 1.12 -24.83 7.29
C GLY A 49 0.72 -23.72 6.32
N PRO A 50 -0.17 -23.97 5.34
CA PRO A 50 -0.76 -22.91 4.54
C PRO A 50 -1.45 -21.91 5.48
N PRO A 51 -1.24 -20.60 5.33
CA PRO A 51 -1.93 -19.61 6.16
C PRO A 51 -3.45 -19.76 5.94
N PRO A 52 -4.26 -19.68 7.00
CA PRO A 52 -5.71 -19.75 6.86
C PRO A 52 -6.21 -18.61 5.96
N PRO A 53 -7.32 -18.81 5.22
CA PRO A 53 -7.97 -17.74 4.45
C PRO A 53 -8.11 -16.47 5.29
N LEU A 54 -7.91 -15.30 4.68
CA LEU A 54 -7.97 -13.99 5.37
C LEU A 54 -9.17 -13.85 6.34
N PRO A 55 -10.41 -14.23 5.97
CA PRO A 55 -11.54 -14.15 6.89
C PRO A 55 -11.35 -14.99 8.17
N GLU A 56 -10.79 -16.19 8.04
CA GLU A 56 -10.58 -17.11 9.16
C GLU A 56 -9.47 -16.62 10.09
N ALA A 57 -8.36 -16.11 9.53
CA ALA A 57 -7.26 -15.53 10.28
C ALA A 57 -7.74 -14.33 11.12
N VAL A 58 -8.48 -13.43 10.49
CA VAL A 58 -9.06 -12.25 11.14
C VAL A 58 -10.02 -12.66 12.26
N ASP A 59 -10.93 -13.59 12.00
CA ASP A 59 -11.88 -14.05 13.00
C ASP A 59 -11.21 -14.80 14.17
N ALA A 60 -10.10 -15.50 13.94
CA ALA A 60 -9.32 -16.14 15.00
C ALA A 60 -8.68 -15.12 15.95
N VAL A 61 -8.03 -14.08 15.40
CA VAL A 61 -7.39 -13.02 16.20
C VAL A 61 -8.42 -12.22 16.99
N VAL A 62 -9.54 -11.84 16.35
CA VAL A 62 -10.63 -11.13 17.02
C VAL A 62 -11.19 -11.95 18.18
N ARG A 63 -11.42 -13.25 17.98
CA ARG A 63 -11.89 -14.15 19.05
C ARG A 63 -10.88 -14.33 20.17
N SER A 64 -9.57 -14.32 19.87
CA SER A 64 -8.52 -14.39 20.89
C SER A 64 -8.47 -13.13 21.74
N PHE A 65 -8.49 -11.95 21.10
CA PHE A 65 -8.52 -10.65 21.80
C PHE A 65 -9.73 -10.55 22.73
N ALA A 66 -10.91 -10.87 22.21
CA ALA A 66 -12.16 -10.90 22.94
C ALA A 66 -12.15 -11.69 24.25
N LYS A 67 -11.57 -12.90 24.21
CA LYS A 67 -11.43 -13.76 25.39
C LYS A 67 -10.59 -13.09 26.47
N HIS A 68 -9.58 -12.32 26.08
CA HIS A 68 -8.67 -11.64 27.00
C HIS A 68 -9.25 -10.34 27.58
N THR A 69 -10.09 -9.61 26.85
CA THR A 69 -10.53 -8.27 27.23
C THR A 69 -11.98 -8.15 27.69
N GLN A 70 -12.91 -8.92 27.10
CA GLN A 70 -14.35 -8.73 27.32
C GLN A 70 -15.10 -9.97 27.85
N GLY A 71 -14.41 -11.09 28.09
CA GLY A 71 -15.05 -12.34 28.52
C GLY A 71 -15.89 -13.00 27.43
N TYR A 72 -16.51 -14.15 27.73
CA TYR A 72 -17.29 -14.94 26.76
C TYR A 72 -18.59 -14.22 26.35
N GLY A 73 -18.54 -13.37 25.32
CA GLY A 73 -19.68 -12.65 24.74
C GLY A 73 -19.53 -12.36 23.23
N ARG A 74 -20.60 -11.87 22.57
CA ARG A 74 -20.53 -11.38 21.17
C ARG A 74 -19.78 -10.06 21.14
N VAL A 75 -18.57 -10.07 20.59
CA VAL A 75 -17.65 -8.92 20.57
C VAL A 75 -18.14 -7.88 19.59
N ASN A 76 -18.35 -6.66 20.07
CA ASN A 76 -18.51 -5.52 19.19
C ASN A 76 -17.12 -5.06 18.71
N VAL A 77 -16.72 -5.56 17.54
CA VAL A 77 -15.38 -5.31 16.96
C VAL A 77 -15.08 -3.83 16.72
N VAL A 78 -16.11 -2.99 16.54
CA VAL A 78 -15.95 -1.55 16.36
C VAL A 78 -15.57 -0.89 17.68
N GLU A 79 -16.25 -1.25 18.77
CA GLU A 79 -15.93 -0.77 20.12
C GLU A 79 -14.59 -1.32 20.59
N ALA A 80 -14.32 -2.62 20.40
CA ALA A 80 -13.05 -3.24 20.76
C ALA A 80 -11.84 -2.57 20.09
N LEU A 81 -11.99 -2.15 18.82
CA LEU A 81 -10.95 -1.38 18.13
C LEU A 81 -10.76 0.01 18.74
N GLN A 82 -11.84 0.71 19.05
CA GLN A 82 -11.75 2.03 19.68
C GLN A 82 -11.14 1.96 21.09
N GLU A 83 -11.53 0.97 21.88
CA GLU A 83 -11.00 0.69 23.23
C GLU A 83 -9.50 0.36 23.17
N PHE A 84 -9.08 -0.44 22.19
CA PHE A 84 -7.67 -0.78 22.01
C PHE A 84 -6.80 0.48 21.84
N TRP A 85 -7.21 1.40 20.96
CA TRP A 85 -6.45 2.63 20.71
C TRP A 85 -6.51 3.61 21.88
N GLN A 86 -7.63 3.68 22.61
CA GLN A 86 -7.74 4.46 23.85
C GLN A 86 -6.83 3.92 24.94
N MET A 87 -6.81 2.60 25.13
CA MET A 87 -5.90 1.94 26.06
C MET A 87 -4.45 2.21 25.68
N LYS A 88 -4.10 2.12 24.39
CA LYS A 88 -2.76 2.44 23.90
C LYS A 88 -2.34 3.88 24.23
N GLN A 89 -3.22 4.85 24.03
CA GLN A 89 -2.98 6.23 24.43
C GLN A 89 -2.80 6.38 25.94
N SER A 90 -3.64 5.72 26.75
CA SER A 90 -3.55 5.76 28.22
C SER A 90 -2.21 5.21 28.76
N ARG A 91 -1.55 4.33 27.99
CA ARG A 91 -0.23 3.77 28.30
C ARG A 91 0.94 4.66 27.83
N GLY A 92 0.65 5.87 27.36
CA GLY A 92 1.65 6.86 26.97
C GLY A 92 2.06 6.82 25.49
N ALA A 93 1.30 6.16 24.61
CA ALA A 93 1.58 6.25 23.17
C ALA A 93 1.35 7.67 22.65
N GLU A 94 2.32 8.21 21.93
CA GLU A 94 2.26 9.54 21.34
C GLU A 94 1.38 9.52 20.07
N LEU A 95 0.11 9.90 20.22
CA LEU A 95 -0.85 9.97 19.12
C LEU A 95 -1.17 11.42 18.79
N LYS A 96 -0.61 11.95 17.70
CA LYS A 96 -0.74 13.37 17.30
C LYS A 96 -2.20 13.87 17.25
N ASN A 97 -3.12 13.02 16.79
CA ASN A 97 -4.55 13.34 16.66
C ASN A 97 -5.43 12.57 17.67
N GLY A 98 -4.83 12.11 18.78
CA GLY A 98 -5.49 11.28 19.78
C GLY A 98 -5.80 9.85 19.31
N ALA A 99 -6.56 9.11 20.11
CA ALA A 99 -6.90 7.70 19.88
C ALA A 99 -8.12 7.46 18.98
N LEU A 100 -8.64 8.48 18.30
CA LEU A 100 -9.88 8.36 17.54
C LEU A 100 -9.69 7.49 16.29
N VAL A 101 -10.55 6.49 16.14
CA VAL A 101 -10.61 5.66 14.93
C VAL A 101 -11.67 6.23 14.00
N VAL A 102 -11.28 6.59 12.79
CA VAL A 102 -12.14 7.27 11.82
C VAL A 102 -12.70 6.27 10.82
N TYR A 103 -14.00 6.32 10.57
CA TYR A 103 -14.67 5.49 9.57
C TYR A 103 -15.22 6.34 8.44
N GLU A 104 -14.94 5.94 7.20
CA GLU A 104 -15.40 6.59 5.99
C GLU A 104 -16.25 5.60 5.20
N MET A 105 -17.52 5.93 4.96
CA MET A 105 -18.41 5.12 4.13
C MET A 105 -18.39 5.63 2.70
N VAL A 106 -18.13 4.74 1.74
CA VAL A 106 -18.27 5.10 0.32
C VAL A 106 -19.74 5.37 0.01
N PRO A 107 -20.09 6.52 -0.60
CA PRO A 107 -21.46 6.82 -0.98
C PRO A 107 -22.01 5.78 -1.95
N SER A 108 -23.05 5.05 -1.53
CA SER A 108 -23.80 4.14 -2.38
C SER A 108 -25.21 3.95 -1.85
N ASN A 109 -26.17 3.78 -2.76
CA ASN A 109 -27.56 3.43 -2.45
C ASN A 109 -27.79 1.92 -2.46
N ASN A 110 -26.90 1.14 -3.10
CA ASN A 110 -27.05 -0.31 -3.27
C ASN A 110 -25.78 -1.05 -2.80
N PRO A 111 -25.92 -2.32 -2.37
CA PRO A 111 -24.77 -3.16 -2.07
C PRO A 111 -23.94 -3.48 -3.34
N PRO A 112 -22.65 -3.85 -3.20
CA PRO A 112 -21.91 -3.97 -1.94
C PRO A 112 -21.52 -2.61 -1.34
N TYR A 113 -21.69 -2.47 -0.02
CA TYR A 113 -21.23 -1.29 0.70
C TYR A 113 -19.74 -1.40 1.06
N VAL A 114 -19.00 -0.29 0.92
CA VAL A 114 -17.58 -0.22 1.26
C VAL A 114 -17.38 0.78 2.41
N CYS A 115 -16.58 0.38 3.38
CA CYS A 115 -16.16 1.22 4.49
C CYS A 115 -14.65 1.17 4.60
N TYR A 116 -14.02 2.34 4.72
CA TYR A 116 -12.63 2.49 5.10
C TYR A 116 -12.54 2.87 6.57
N VAL A 117 -11.46 2.43 7.22
CA VAL A 117 -11.14 2.77 8.60
C VAL A 117 -9.70 3.27 8.66
N SER A 118 -9.52 4.47 9.20
CA SER A 118 -8.22 5.08 9.44
C SER A 118 -7.90 5.02 10.93
N LEU A 119 -6.73 4.49 11.25
CA LEU A 119 -6.23 4.33 12.61
C LEU A 119 -5.42 5.56 13.03
N PRO A 120 -5.27 5.82 14.33
CA PRO A 120 -4.25 6.75 14.83
C PRO A 120 -2.87 6.39 14.28
N GLY A 121 -2.14 7.39 13.79
CA GLY A 121 -0.88 7.17 13.04
C GLY A 121 -1.09 6.99 11.53
N GLY A 122 -2.33 6.92 11.05
CA GLY A 122 -2.72 7.09 9.65
C GLY A 122 -2.83 5.81 8.80
N SER A 123 -2.51 4.63 9.34
CA SER A 123 -2.78 3.37 8.64
C SER A 123 -4.26 3.23 8.30
N CYS A 124 -4.55 2.73 7.10
CA CYS A 124 -5.90 2.63 6.57
C CYS A 124 -6.20 1.19 6.14
N PHE A 125 -7.40 0.71 6.48
CA PHE A 125 -7.92 -0.57 6.03
C PHE A 125 -9.35 -0.41 5.51
N GLY A 126 -9.88 -1.42 4.84
CA GLY A 126 -11.24 -1.39 4.32
C GLY A 126 -11.98 -2.69 4.57
N SER A 127 -13.30 -2.65 4.40
CA SER A 127 -14.07 -3.89 4.25
C SER A 127 -13.44 -4.71 3.13
N PHE A 128 -13.28 -6.02 3.29
CA PHE A 128 -12.51 -6.86 2.35
C PHE A 128 -13.37 -7.95 1.70
N GLN A 129 -14.68 -7.94 1.97
CA GLN A 129 -15.65 -8.92 1.49
C GLN A 129 -16.95 -8.24 1.03
N PHE A 130 -17.84 -9.00 0.40
CA PHE A 130 -19.18 -8.53 0.05
C PHE A 130 -19.97 -8.15 1.31
N CYS A 131 -20.43 -6.90 1.38
CA CYS A 131 -21.17 -6.38 2.53
C CYS A 131 -22.56 -5.88 2.08
N PRO A 132 -23.65 -6.60 2.38
CA PRO A 132 -25.02 -6.22 2.02
C PRO A 132 -25.57 -5.03 2.81
N THR A 133 -24.95 -4.64 3.92
CA THR A 133 -25.38 -3.48 4.74
C THR A 133 -24.20 -2.57 5.10
N LYS A 134 -24.47 -1.28 5.32
CA LYS A 134 -23.46 -0.30 5.79
C LYS A 134 -22.84 -0.73 7.13
N ALA A 135 -23.64 -1.30 8.03
CA ALA A 135 -23.18 -1.82 9.32
C ALA A 135 -22.22 -3.02 9.17
N GLU A 136 -22.47 -3.90 8.19
CA GLU A 136 -21.55 -4.99 7.88
C GLU A 136 -20.24 -4.51 7.27
N ALA A 137 -20.28 -3.52 6.36
CA ALA A 137 -19.07 -2.91 5.82
C ALA A 137 -18.20 -2.31 6.93
N ARG A 138 -18.81 -1.55 7.85
CA ARG A 138 -18.10 -0.97 9.02
C ARG A 138 -17.49 -2.04 9.91
N ARG A 139 -18.22 -3.11 10.22
CA ARG A 139 -17.70 -4.24 11.01
C ARG A 139 -16.57 -4.97 10.29
N SER A 140 -16.69 -5.20 8.97
CA SER A 140 -15.65 -5.84 8.16
C SER A 140 -14.35 -5.04 8.18
N ALA A 141 -14.42 -3.71 7.99
CA ALA A 141 -13.26 -2.83 8.10
C ALA A 141 -12.65 -2.86 9.50
N ALA A 142 -13.48 -2.78 10.55
CA ALA A 142 -13.01 -2.82 11.94
C ALA A 142 -12.31 -4.13 12.29
N LYS A 143 -12.80 -5.28 11.80
CA LYS A 143 -12.17 -6.59 12.05
C LYS A 143 -10.72 -6.64 11.58
N ILE A 144 -10.45 -6.23 10.35
CA ILE A 144 -9.10 -6.28 9.79
C ILE A 144 -8.18 -5.25 10.43
N ALA A 145 -8.71 -4.07 10.75
CA ALA A 145 -7.97 -3.03 11.45
C ALA A 145 -7.61 -3.43 12.89
N LEU A 146 -8.54 -4.10 13.62
CA LEU A 146 -8.28 -4.64 14.95
C LEU A 146 -7.24 -5.76 14.92
N MET A 147 -7.34 -6.68 13.97
CA MET A 147 -6.32 -7.70 13.77
C MET A 147 -4.95 -7.07 13.57
N ASN A 148 -4.81 -6.12 12.65
CA ASN A 148 -3.54 -5.45 12.39
C ASN A 148 -3.05 -4.64 13.59
N SER A 149 -3.95 -3.99 14.34
CA SER A 149 -3.59 -3.22 15.53
C SER A 149 -3.00 -4.12 16.62
N VAL A 150 -3.69 -5.22 16.95
CA VAL A 150 -3.24 -6.19 17.96
C VAL A 150 -1.96 -6.90 17.52
N PHE A 151 -1.89 -7.30 16.25
CA PHE A 151 -0.76 -8.05 15.72
C PHE A 151 0.54 -7.26 15.74
N ASN A 152 0.49 -5.97 15.43
CA ASN A 152 1.67 -5.11 15.38
C ASN A 152 2.20 -4.69 16.76
N GLU A 153 1.44 -4.86 17.84
CA GLU A 153 1.93 -4.65 19.20
C GLU A 153 2.81 -5.80 19.70
N HIS A 154 2.77 -6.96 19.05
CA HIS A 154 3.52 -8.11 19.50
C HIS A 154 5.03 -7.83 19.45
N PRO A 155 5.82 -8.13 20.50
CA PRO A 155 7.26 -7.83 20.52
C PRO A 155 8.05 -8.43 19.34
N SER A 156 7.63 -9.60 18.84
CA SER A 156 8.25 -10.22 17.65
C SER A 156 7.97 -9.51 16.32
N ARG A 157 7.11 -8.48 16.34
CA ARG A 157 6.77 -7.64 15.17
C ARG A 157 7.45 -6.27 15.23
N ARG A 158 8.37 -6.07 16.18
CA ARG A 158 9.29 -4.94 16.17
C ARG A 158 10.41 -5.17 15.16
N ILE A 159 10.94 -4.08 14.62
CA ILE A 159 12.12 -4.13 13.76
C ILE A 159 13.33 -4.54 14.60
N THR A 160 13.86 -5.74 14.36
CA THR A 160 15.05 -6.30 15.01
C THR A 160 16.20 -6.41 14.02
N ASP A 161 17.43 -6.62 14.52
CA ASP A 161 18.59 -6.89 13.67
C ASP A 161 18.39 -8.11 12.77
N GLU A 162 17.82 -9.19 13.33
CA GLU A 162 17.48 -10.40 12.57
C GLU A 162 16.48 -10.10 11.45
N PHE A 163 15.45 -9.28 11.75
CA PHE A 163 14.49 -8.85 10.74
C PHE A 163 15.15 -8.04 9.63
N ILE A 164 16.08 -7.14 9.97
CA ILE A 164 16.80 -6.30 9.02
C ILE A 164 17.62 -7.16 8.07
N GLU A 165 18.44 -8.06 8.61
CA GLU A 165 19.28 -8.95 7.81
C GLU A 165 18.44 -9.80 6.87
N LYS A 166 17.36 -10.40 7.37
CA LYS A 166 16.43 -11.18 6.54
C LYS A 166 15.80 -10.33 5.42
N SER A 167 15.29 -9.14 5.74
CA SER A 167 14.63 -8.25 4.78
C SER A 167 15.59 -7.78 3.68
N VAL A 168 16.84 -7.50 4.05
CA VAL A 168 17.89 -7.11 3.11
C VAL A 168 18.29 -8.26 2.21
N CYS A 169 18.43 -9.48 2.75
CA CYS A 169 18.67 -10.69 1.96
C CYS A 169 17.54 -10.95 0.94
N GLU A 170 16.28 -10.80 1.35
CA GLU A 170 15.13 -10.94 0.45
C GLU A 170 15.13 -9.89 -0.67
N ALA A 171 15.50 -8.64 -0.34
CA ALA A 171 15.65 -7.58 -1.34
C ALA A 171 16.79 -7.90 -2.33
N LEU A 172 17.96 -8.33 -1.85
CA LEU A 172 19.08 -8.73 -2.71
C LEU A 172 18.68 -9.87 -3.66
N ALA A 173 17.98 -10.89 -3.16
CA ALA A 173 17.50 -12.00 -3.97
C ALA A 173 16.50 -11.56 -5.05
N SER A 174 15.63 -10.60 -4.72
CA SER A 174 14.60 -10.07 -5.63
C SER A 174 15.18 -9.22 -6.76
N PHE A 175 16.33 -8.56 -6.53
CA PHE A 175 16.97 -7.66 -7.50
C PHE A 175 18.25 -8.21 -8.12
N ASN A 176 18.59 -9.48 -7.86
CA ASN A 176 19.87 -10.08 -8.24
C ASN A 176 21.08 -9.23 -7.79
N GLY A 177 20.97 -8.57 -6.63
CA GLY A 177 22.00 -7.69 -6.09
C GLY A 177 23.07 -8.44 -5.29
N ASN A 178 24.25 -7.82 -5.14
CA ASN A 178 25.36 -8.36 -4.36
C ASN A 178 25.44 -7.74 -2.96
N ARG A 179 26.07 -8.43 -2.00
CA ARG A 179 26.17 -7.98 -0.60
C ARG A 179 26.82 -6.60 -0.45
N GLU A 180 27.77 -6.25 -1.30
CA GLU A 180 28.41 -4.93 -1.34
C GLU A 180 27.42 -3.79 -1.64
N GLU A 181 26.33 -4.06 -2.37
CA GLU A 181 25.29 -3.06 -2.60
C GLU A 181 24.50 -2.77 -1.34
N ALA A 182 24.30 -3.76 -0.47
CA ALA A 182 23.57 -3.59 0.79
C ALA A 182 24.38 -2.83 1.85
N ASP A 183 25.71 -2.90 1.80
CA ASP A 183 26.62 -2.10 2.64
C ASP A 183 26.85 -0.68 2.05
N ASN A 184 26.45 -0.51 0.79
CA ASN A 184 26.33 0.69 -0.02
C ASN A 184 25.22 1.72 0.38
N PRO A 185 25.35 2.74 1.26
CA PRO A 185 24.24 3.66 1.54
C PRO A 185 23.79 4.47 0.31
N ASN A 186 24.65 4.55 -0.72
CA ASN A 186 24.33 5.13 -2.03
C ASN A 186 23.69 4.14 -3.01
N THR A 187 23.19 2.99 -2.57
CA THR A 187 22.34 2.11 -3.38
C THR A 187 20.89 2.16 -2.90
N GLY A 188 19.96 1.59 -3.66
CA GLY A 188 18.58 1.44 -3.19
C GLY A 188 18.48 0.49 -1.99
N ILE A 189 19.28 -0.59 -1.99
CA ILE A 189 19.25 -1.62 -0.95
C ILE A 189 19.92 -1.12 0.33
N GLY A 190 21.05 -0.42 0.25
CA GLY A 190 21.69 0.18 1.42
C GLY A 190 20.87 1.31 2.03
N ALA A 191 20.16 2.12 1.22
CA ALA A 191 19.19 3.09 1.73
C ALA A 191 18.02 2.40 2.46
N PHE A 192 17.52 1.29 1.91
CA PHE A 192 16.49 0.48 2.57
C PHE A 192 16.96 -0.10 3.91
N ARG A 193 18.18 -0.64 3.96
CA ARG A 193 18.80 -1.10 5.21
C ARG A 193 18.92 0.03 6.22
N PHE A 194 19.46 1.17 5.82
CA PHE A 194 19.60 2.36 6.68
C PHE A 194 18.26 2.82 7.27
N MET A 195 17.20 2.81 6.45
CA MET A 195 15.85 3.14 6.93
C MET A 195 15.37 2.17 8.00
N LEU A 196 15.57 0.86 7.82
CA LEU A 196 15.20 -0.12 8.83
C LEU A 196 16.05 0.03 10.10
N GLU A 197 17.36 0.22 9.95
CA GLU A 197 18.28 0.40 11.09
C GLU A 197 17.92 1.64 11.93
N SER A 198 17.52 2.73 11.27
CA SER A 198 17.09 3.98 11.93
C SER A 198 15.73 3.84 12.64
N ASN A 199 15.00 2.76 12.40
CA ASN A 199 13.69 2.49 12.99
C ASN A 199 13.67 1.20 13.81
N LYS A 200 14.84 0.71 14.25
CA LYS A 200 14.94 -0.44 15.17
C LYS A 200 14.06 -0.24 16.41
N GLY A 201 13.39 -1.30 16.83
CA GLY A 201 12.48 -1.31 17.96
C GLY A 201 11.09 -0.74 17.67
N LYS A 202 10.88 -0.01 16.57
CA LYS A 202 9.54 0.43 16.15
C LYS A 202 8.72 -0.73 15.58
N SER A 203 7.40 -0.59 15.64
CA SER A 203 6.45 -1.50 14.99
C SER A 203 6.45 -1.31 13.47
N MET A 204 5.98 -2.32 12.74
CA MET A 204 5.85 -2.23 11.28
C MET A 204 4.85 -1.14 10.85
N LEU A 205 3.80 -0.85 11.63
CA LEU A 205 2.86 0.23 11.32
C LEU A 205 3.54 1.61 11.38
N GLU A 206 4.38 1.84 12.40
CA GLU A 206 5.15 3.09 12.51
C GLU A 206 6.15 3.22 11.35
N PHE A 207 6.80 2.13 10.97
CA PHE A 207 7.69 2.12 9.82
C PHE A 207 6.94 2.34 8.49
N GLN A 208 5.72 1.84 8.38
CA GLN A 208 4.89 2.00 7.18
C GLN A 208 4.50 3.46 6.91
N GLU A 209 4.39 4.32 7.93
CA GLU A 209 4.17 5.75 7.72
C GLU A 209 5.33 6.37 6.93
N LEU A 210 6.56 6.07 7.33
CA LEU A 210 7.75 6.51 6.61
C LEU A 210 7.80 5.94 5.19
N MET A 211 7.50 4.65 5.04
CA MET A 211 7.49 3.99 3.74
C MET A 211 6.45 4.61 2.79
N THR A 212 5.28 4.99 3.29
CA THR A 212 4.22 5.62 2.49
C THR A 212 4.70 6.93 1.88
N VAL A 213 5.39 7.76 2.66
CA VAL A 213 5.99 9.02 2.18
C VAL A 213 6.96 8.75 1.04
N PHE A 214 7.90 7.82 1.22
CA PHE A 214 8.87 7.49 0.18
C PHE A 214 8.24 6.89 -1.07
N GLN A 215 7.20 6.05 -0.91
CA GLN A 215 6.45 5.50 -2.03
C GLN A 215 5.74 6.59 -2.83
N LEU A 216 5.14 7.58 -2.15
CA LEU A 216 4.50 8.72 -2.80
C LEU A 216 5.51 9.63 -3.52
N LEU A 217 6.65 9.94 -2.88
CA LEU A 217 7.74 10.71 -3.49
C LEU A 217 8.35 10.01 -4.70
N HIS A 218 8.36 8.67 -4.69
CA HIS A 218 8.77 7.88 -5.84
C HIS A 218 7.73 7.96 -6.96
N TRP A 219 6.47 7.68 -6.62
CA TRP A 219 5.35 7.64 -7.55
C TRP A 219 5.11 8.98 -8.25
N ASN A 220 5.08 10.09 -7.50
CA ASN A 220 4.94 11.42 -8.08
C ASN A 220 6.24 11.90 -8.75
N GLY A 221 7.34 11.14 -8.70
CA GLY A 221 8.61 11.47 -9.36
C GLY A 221 9.50 12.49 -8.64
N SER A 222 9.15 12.97 -7.45
CA SER A 222 10.01 13.89 -6.68
C SER A 222 11.37 13.28 -6.38
N LEU A 223 11.47 11.97 -6.08
CA LEU A 223 12.77 11.30 -5.88
C LEU A 223 13.64 11.33 -7.13
N LYS A 224 13.04 11.25 -8.32
CA LYS A 224 13.76 11.37 -9.60
C LYS A 224 14.28 12.79 -9.78
N ALA A 225 13.44 13.80 -9.54
CA ALA A 225 13.83 15.20 -9.64
C ALA A 225 14.95 15.58 -8.65
N MET A 226 14.89 15.09 -7.41
CA MET A 226 15.95 15.27 -6.41
C MET A 226 17.27 14.63 -6.86
N ARG A 227 17.22 13.43 -7.44
CA ARG A 227 18.40 12.77 -8.02
C ARG A 227 19.01 13.60 -9.14
N GLU A 228 18.19 14.17 -10.02
CA GLU A 228 18.66 15.03 -11.13
C GLU A 228 19.30 16.32 -10.63
N ARG A 229 18.85 16.84 -9.47
CA ARG A 229 19.45 17.99 -8.76
C ARG A 229 20.66 17.64 -7.89
N GLN A 230 21.16 16.40 -7.98
CA GLN A 230 22.30 15.90 -7.19
C GLN A 230 22.06 15.89 -5.67
N CYS A 231 20.80 15.81 -5.22
CA CYS A 231 20.52 15.54 -3.80
C CYS A 231 21.00 14.12 -3.47
N SER A 232 21.79 13.98 -2.42
CA SER A 232 22.25 12.67 -1.95
C SER A 232 21.10 11.89 -1.31
N ARG A 233 21.19 10.56 -1.33
CA ARG A 233 20.19 9.71 -0.64
C ARG A 233 20.13 10.02 0.86
N GLN A 234 21.27 10.29 1.48
CA GLN A 234 21.35 10.60 2.91
C GLN A 234 20.64 11.90 3.27
N GLU A 235 20.79 12.95 2.47
CA GLU A 235 20.06 14.22 2.68
C GLU A 235 18.54 14.03 2.53
N VAL A 236 18.11 13.30 1.50
CA VAL A 236 16.70 12.98 1.30
C VAL A 236 16.15 12.17 2.47
N LEU A 237 16.90 11.15 2.92
CA LEU A 237 16.53 10.34 4.09
C LEU A 237 16.43 11.18 5.35
N ALA A 238 17.42 12.02 5.63
CA ALA A 238 17.41 12.91 6.79
C ALA A 238 16.20 13.84 6.77
N HIS A 239 15.89 14.44 5.62
CA HIS A 239 14.77 15.39 5.47
C HIS A 239 13.39 14.76 5.67
N TYR A 240 13.16 13.54 5.16
CA TYR A 240 11.85 12.89 5.23
C TYR A 240 11.69 11.88 6.38
N SER A 241 12.78 11.47 7.05
CA SER A 241 12.76 10.46 8.13
C SER A 241 11.79 10.74 9.28
N HIS A 242 11.57 12.01 9.58
CA HIS A 242 10.70 12.47 10.67
C HIS A 242 9.48 13.27 10.18
N ARG A 243 9.33 13.42 8.87
CA ARG A 243 8.26 14.21 8.28
C ARG A 243 7.06 13.32 7.96
N ALA A 244 5.94 13.61 8.61
CA ALA A 244 4.67 12.99 8.27
C ALA A 244 4.13 13.57 6.95
N LEU A 245 3.25 12.82 6.29
CA LEU A 245 2.55 13.31 5.10
C LEU A 245 1.56 14.42 5.49
N ASP A 246 2.00 15.66 5.33
CA ASP A 246 1.27 16.88 5.64
C ASP A 246 0.59 17.49 4.40
N ASP A 247 -0.22 18.53 4.62
CA ASP A 247 -1.01 19.17 3.56
C ASP A 247 -0.12 19.90 2.54
N ASP A 248 1.03 20.43 2.97
CA ASP A 248 2.01 21.06 2.09
C ASP A 248 2.59 20.03 1.11
N MET A 249 2.96 18.84 1.59
CA MET A 249 3.43 17.75 0.75
C MET A 249 2.36 17.30 -0.24
N ARG A 250 1.11 17.12 0.21
CA ARG A 250 0.00 16.76 -0.70
C ARG A 250 -0.21 17.83 -1.77
N THR A 251 -0.21 19.10 -1.38
CA THR A 251 -0.40 20.24 -2.27
C THR A 251 0.73 20.34 -3.30
N GLN A 252 1.99 20.15 -2.87
CA GLN A 252 3.14 20.14 -3.76
C GLN A 252 3.07 18.97 -4.76
N MET A 253 2.72 17.77 -4.28
CA MET A 253 2.55 16.61 -5.15
C MET A 253 1.41 16.82 -6.15
N ALA A 254 0.31 17.46 -5.73
CA ALA A 254 -0.81 17.79 -6.61
C ALA A 254 -0.39 18.81 -7.69
N ALA A 255 0.37 19.84 -7.32
CA ALA A 255 0.91 20.80 -8.28
C ALA A 255 1.82 20.14 -9.34
N ASP A 256 2.65 19.16 -8.92
CA ASP A 256 3.47 18.38 -9.85
C ASP A 256 2.62 17.58 -10.86
N TRP A 257 1.48 17.04 -10.42
CA TRP A 257 0.52 16.35 -11.30
C TRP A 257 -0.21 17.32 -12.24
N VAL A 258 -0.61 18.50 -11.77
CA VAL A 258 -1.18 19.56 -12.62
C VAL A 258 -0.20 19.96 -13.72
N SER A 259 1.08 20.14 -13.40
CA SER A 259 2.11 20.46 -14.39
C SER A 259 2.23 19.38 -15.46
N ARG A 260 2.10 18.09 -15.11
CA ARG A 260 2.10 16.98 -16.08
C ARG A 260 0.87 16.97 -16.97
N GLU A 261 -0.29 17.29 -16.41
CA GLU A 261 -1.55 17.38 -17.15
C GLU A 261 -1.49 18.46 -18.24
N HIS A 262 -0.80 19.58 -17.98
CA HIS A 262 -0.56 20.63 -18.98
C HIS A 262 0.32 20.16 -20.15
N VAL A 263 1.24 19.22 -19.91
CA VAL A 263 2.09 18.66 -20.97
C VAL A 263 1.36 17.54 -21.72
N VAL A 264 0.66 16.66 -21.00
CA VAL A 264 -0.06 15.52 -21.55
C VAL A 264 -1.45 15.46 -20.93
N THR A 265 -2.45 15.93 -21.67
CA THR A 265 -3.86 15.92 -21.24
C THR A 265 -4.36 14.49 -21.00
N GLY A 266 -5.22 14.32 -19.98
CA GLY A 266 -5.77 13.06 -19.53
C GLY A 266 -4.79 12.21 -18.71
N THR A 267 -3.69 12.77 -18.23
CA THR A 267 -2.71 12.04 -17.42
C THR A 267 -3.25 11.79 -16.02
N ILE A 268 -3.83 12.81 -15.37
CA ILE A 268 -4.45 12.67 -14.04
C ILE A 268 -5.61 11.66 -14.09
N THR A 269 -6.49 11.77 -15.07
CA THR A 269 -7.64 10.86 -15.22
C THR A 269 -7.20 9.41 -15.40
N ARG A 270 -6.18 9.16 -16.22
CA ARG A 270 -5.64 7.80 -16.42
C ARG A 270 -5.01 7.25 -15.14
N GLU A 271 -4.21 8.06 -14.45
CA GLU A 271 -3.56 7.63 -13.20
C GLU A 271 -4.59 7.39 -12.09
N LEU A 272 -5.65 8.20 -12.04
CA LEU A 272 -6.76 8.01 -11.10
C LEU A 272 -7.45 6.67 -11.32
N ALA A 273 -7.75 6.31 -12.57
CA ALA A 273 -8.36 5.02 -12.89
C ALA A 273 -7.46 3.82 -12.49
N VAL A 274 -6.14 3.94 -12.68
CA VAL A 274 -5.17 2.93 -12.21
C VAL A 274 -5.19 2.83 -10.68
N THR A 275 -5.13 3.97 -10.00
CA THR A 275 -5.12 4.06 -8.54
C THR A 275 -6.38 3.46 -7.92
N GLU A 276 -7.56 3.71 -8.51
CA GLU A 276 -8.82 3.16 -8.02
C GLU A 276 -8.88 1.63 -8.14
N ARG A 277 -8.37 1.09 -9.26
CA ARG A 277 -8.26 -0.37 -9.43
C ARG A 277 -7.29 -0.97 -8.41
N GLU A 278 -6.12 -0.37 -8.23
CA GLU A 278 -5.12 -0.84 -7.26
C GLU A 278 -5.63 -0.78 -5.81
N LEU A 279 -6.37 0.29 -5.46
CA LEU A 279 -7.01 0.45 -4.16
C LEU A 279 -8.02 -0.67 -3.91
N GLU A 280 -8.86 -0.98 -4.90
CA GLU A 280 -9.86 -2.03 -4.80
C GLU A 280 -9.23 -3.42 -4.66
N GLU A 281 -8.21 -3.73 -5.47
CA GLU A 281 -7.45 -4.98 -5.36
C GLU A 281 -6.77 -5.12 -4.00
N ALA A 282 -6.15 -4.05 -3.50
CA ALA A 282 -5.52 -4.03 -2.18
C ALA A 282 -6.54 -4.20 -1.06
N ARG A 283 -7.71 -3.56 -1.19
CA ARG A 283 -8.81 -3.66 -0.23
C ARG A 283 -9.33 -5.09 -0.13
N LEU A 284 -9.62 -5.73 -1.26
CA LEU A 284 -10.10 -7.12 -1.30
C LEU A 284 -9.04 -8.11 -0.79
N ALA A 285 -7.75 -7.81 -0.98
CA ALA A 285 -6.66 -8.58 -0.40
C ALA A 285 -6.39 -8.28 1.09
N GLY A 286 -7.15 -7.38 1.71
CA GLY A 286 -6.99 -7.01 3.11
C GLY A 286 -5.66 -6.32 3.43
N ARG A 287 -5.05 -5.65 2.45
CA ARG A 287 -3.78 -4.95 2.61
C ARG A 287 -3.98 -3.59 3.30
N GLU A 288 -2.87 -3.02 3.73
CA GLU A 288 -2.80 -1.60 4.12
C GLU A 288 -3.12 -0.72 2.90
N LEU A 289 -3.97 0.31 3.10
CA LEU A 289 -4.58 1.11 2.04
C LEU A 289 -4.14 2.57 2.01
N ARG A 290 -3.36 3.05 2.99
CA ARG A 290 -3.00 4.47 3.11
C ARG A 290 -2.31 4.97 1.85
N PHE A 291 -1.33 4.23 1.33
CA PHE A 291 -0.64 4.62 0.10
C PHE A 291 -1.62 4.88 -1.07
N TYR A 292 -2.56 3.97 -1.30
CA TYR A 292 -3.52 4.08 -2.40
C TYR A 292 -4.56 5.19 -2.17
N LYS A 293 -5.01 5.37 -0.92
CA LYS A 293 -5.89 6.47 -0.52
C LYS A 293 -5.22 7.82 -0.73
N GLU A 294 -3.99 7.99 -0.27
CA GLU A 294 -3.23 9.23 -0.45
C GLU A 294 -2.95 9.51 -1.93
N LYS A 295 -2.60 8.50 -2.75
CA LYS A 295 -2.54 8.65 -4.21
C LYS A 295 -3.85 9.23 -4.78
N LYS A 296 -4.97 8.62 -4.41
CA LYS A 296 -6.31 9.03 -4.88
C LYS A 296 -6.62 10.47 -4.46
N ASP A 297 -6.38 10.81 -3.20
CA ASP A 297 -6.70 12.13 -2.65
C ASP A 297 -5.82 13.24 -3.28
N ILE A 298 -4.54 12.97 -3.53
CA ILE A 298 -3.63 13.89 -4.25
C ILE A 298 -4.10 14.11 -5.70
N LEU A 299 -4.52 13.06 -6.41
CA LEU A 299 -5.02 13.18 -7.78
C LEU A 299 -6.35 13.95 -7.84
N ILE A 300 -7.27 13.69 -6.91
CA ILE A 300 -8.54 14.44 -6.80
C ILE A 300 -8.25 15.92 -6.49
N MET A 301 -7.33 16.20 -5.57
CA MET A 301 -6.89 17.55 -5.27
C MET A 301 -6.35 18.26 -6.53
N SER A 302 -5.58 17.53 -7.35
CA SER A 302 -5.04 18.05 -8.62
C SER A 302 -6.14 18.46 -9.60
N LEU A 303 -7.26 17.73 -9.66
CA LEU A 303 -8.42 18.08 -10.49
C LEU A 303 -9.18 19.32 -9.99
N GLY A 304 -9.13 19.59 -8.68
CA GLY A 304 -9.80 20.73 -8.05
C GLY A 304 -9.00 22.04 -8.08
N GLN A 305 -7.71 22.00 -8.45
CA GLN A 305 -6.90 23.22 -8.54
C GLN A 305 -7.29 24.03 -9.79
N PRO A 306 -7.55 25.35 -9.67
CA PRO A 306 -7.89 26.21 -10.78
C PRO A 306 -6.69 26.41 -11.72
N GLY A 307 -6.47 25.43 -12.58
CA GLY A 307 -5.50 25.44 -13.68
C GLY A 307 -5.97 24.66 -14.91
N GLY A 308 -7.23 24.21 -14.91
CA GLY A 308 -7.87 23.42 -15.97
C GLY A 308 -9.16 24.02 -16.55
N SER A 309 -9.46 25.29 -16.28
CA SER A 309 -10.55 26.01 -16.95
C SER A 309 -10.10 26.52 -18.32
N SER A 310 -10.18 25.63 -19.31
CA SER A 310 -10.29 26.04 -20.71
C SER A 310 -11.55 26.90 -20.86
N THR A 311 -11.33 28.17 -21.14
CA THR A 311 -12.33 29.17 -21.49
C THR A 311 -13.27 28.66 -22.59
N THR A 312 -14.48 28.23 -22.24
CA THR A 312 -15.60 28.23 -23.21
C THR A 312 -16.21 29.62 -23.17
N THR A 313 -15.67 30.49 -24.03
CA THR A 313 -16.34 31.73 -24.45
C THR A 313 -17.66 31.34 -25.12
N LEU A 314 -18.79 31.62 -24.47
CA LEU A 314 -20.08 31.69 -25.14
C LEU A 314 -20.22 33.09 -25.76
N PRO A 315 -20.54 33.23 -27.05
CA PRO A 315 -20.87 34.52 -27.62
C PRO A 315 -22.27 34.97 -27.17
N CYS A 316 -22.44 36.28 -27.02
CA CYS A 316 -23.70 36.98 -26.78
C CYS A 316 -24.79 36.63 -27.81
#